data_AF-A0A392MPG8-F1
#
_entry.id   AF-A0A392MPG8-F1
#
_cell.length_a   1.000
_cell.length_b   1.000
_cell.length_c   1.000
_cell.angle_alpha   90.00
_cell.angle_beta   90.00
_cell.angle_gamma   90.00
#
_symmetry.space_group_name_H-M   'P 1'
#
loop_
_entity.id
_entity.type
_entity.pdbx_description
1 polymer ?
#
loop_
_entity_poly.entity_id
_entity_poly.type
_entity_poly.pdbx_seq_one_letter_code
_entity_poly.pdbx_strand_id
1 'polypeptide(L)'
;VYDLKNAPIQGMKELNSINKKTLMLFQSYYPEIIYKNIVVNAPFWFYTSQVLFSRFMSQRNKSKFIFARPQRVTPILLKFIAPEHLPAEYGGLRRNNDQDFTPDDKVLEHKVRANSVSRIELPVHETGVTIMWDITVVGWDVSYKEEFIPDDEGSYTVLLQNQNIVGESTRNSFYINEPGRILLTIENGNFKRKKMYYRSKTRVTVPMFILLS
;
A
#
# COMPACT_ATOMS: atom_id res chain seq x y z
N VAL A 1 12.41 1.55 -8.75
CA VAL A 1 11.71 2.81 -8.44
C VAL A 1 12.72 3.74 -7.82
N TYR A 2 12.77 5.01 -8.21
CA TYR A 2 13.70 6.00 -7.64
C TYR A 2 12.89 6.99 -6.80
N ASP A 3 13.12 7.02 -5.49
CA ASP A 3 12.52 8.01 -4.60
C ASP A 3 13.51 9.16 -4.33
N LEU A 4 13.05 10.38 -4.56
CA LEU A 4 13.82 11.62 -4.36
C LEU A 4 13.37 12.41 -3.12
N LYS A 5 12.49 11.87 -2.27
CA LYS A 5 11.95 12.54 -1.07
C LYS A 5 13.05 13.05 -0.12
N ASN A 6 14.12 12.28 0.07
CA ASN A 6 15.23 12.59 0.99
C ASN A 6 16.52 13.04 0.26
N ALA A 7 16.43 13.41 -1.02
CA ALA A 7 17.62 13.80 -1.79
C ALA A 7 18.14 15.18 -1.32
N PRO A 8 19.40 15.28 -0.85
CA PRO A 8 19.94 16.56 -0.37
C PRO A 8 20.06 17.57 -1.51
N ILE A 9 19.43 18.75 -1.32
CA ILE A 9 19.38 19.85 -2.31
C ILE A 9 20.80 20.34 -2.67
N GLN A 10 21.72 20.34 -1.71
CA GLN A 10 23.08 20.85 -1.86
C GLN A 10 24.05 19.90 -2.62
N GLY A 11 23.65 18.65 -2.90
CA GLY A 11 24.47 17.68 -3.64
C GLY A 11 23.95 17.37 -5.05
N MET A 12 22.87 18.00 -5.49
CA MET A 12 22.13 17.56 -6.69
C MET A 12 22.98 17.58 -7.96
N LYS A 13 23.90 18.52 -8.19
CA LYS A 13 24.69 18.56 -9.44
C LYS A 13 25.66 17.37 -9.56
N GLU A 14 26.33 17.02 -8.47
CA GLU A 14 27.28 15.90 -8.42
C GLU A 14 26.54 14.57 -8.35
N LEU A 15 25.51 14.45 -7.51
CA LEU A 15 24.64 13.28 -7.45
C LEU A 15 23.90 13.03 -8.77
N ASN A 16 23.43 14.09 -9.45
CA ASN A 16 22.84 13.96 -10.79
C ASN A 16 23.87 13.51 -11.81
N SER A 17 25.13 13.95 -11.71
CA SER A 17 26.20 13.54 -12.63
C SER A 17 26.61 12.08 -12.42
N ILE A 18 26.73 11.65 -11.16
CA ILE A 18 27.02 10.26 -10.79
C ILE A 18 25.85 9.37 -11.15
N ASN A 19 24.61 9.73 -10.79
CA ASN A 19 23.42 8.97 -11.17
C ASN A 19 23.24 8.93 -12.68
N LYS A 20 23.53 10.00 -13.42
CA LYS A 20 23.45 10.00 -14.89
C LYS A 20 24.48 9.05 -15.49
N LYS A 21 25.73 9.05 -15.01
CA LYS A 21 26.76 8.09 -15.46
C LYS A 21 26.37 6.65 -15.14
N THR A 22 25.92 6.39 -13.92
CA THR A 22 25.44 5.07 -13.48
C THR A 22 24.23 4.60 -14.28
N LEU A 23 23.24 5.48 -14.52
CA LEU A 23 22.07 5.18 -15.35
C LEU A 23 22.45 4.92 -16.82
N MET A 24 23.41 5.68 -17.36
CA MET A 24 23.89 5.44 -18.73
C MET A 24 24.70 4.14 -18.84
N LEU A 25 25.47 3.78 -17.81
CA LEU A 25 26.13 2.48 -17.71
C LEU A 25 25.11 1.34 -17.65
N PHE A 26 24.13 1.40 -16.74
CA PHE A 26 23.08 0.37 -16.69
C PHE A 26 22.27 0.27 -17.98
N GLN A 27 21.99 1.40 -18.64
CA GLN A 27 21.29 1.41 -19.94
C GLN A 27 22.12 0.82 -21.07
N SER A 28 23.44 1.00 -21.06
CA SER A 28 24.33 0.48 -22.11
C SER A 28 24.60 -1.00 -21.95
N TYR A 29 24.71 -1.50 -20.71
CA TYR A 29 25.00 -2.92 -20.45
C TYR A 29 23.75 -3.79 -20.27
N TYR A 30 22.62 -3.25 -19.84
CA TYR A 30 21.39 -4.02 -19.57
C TYR A 30 20.12 -3.39 -20.16
N PRO A 31 20.08 -3.11 -21.48
CA PRO A 31 18.97 -2.39 -22.10
C PRO A 31 17.63 -3.16 -22.10
N GLU A 32 17.66 -4.49 -22.00
CA GLU A 32 16.49 -5.37 -22.09
C GLU A 32 15.90 -5.78 -20.73
N ILE A 33 16.67 -5.64 -19.64
CA ILE A 33 16.23 -6.04 -18.28
C ILE A 33 15.30 -4.99 -17.67
N ILE A 34 15.50 -3.72 -18.02
CA ILE A 34 14.78 -2.61 -17.41
C ILE A 34 13.53 -2.27 -18.24
N TYR A 35 12.37 -2.75 -17.76
CA TYR A 35 11.07 -2.47 -18.38
C TYR A 35 10.64 -1.00 -18.23
N LYS A 36 10.64 -0.46 -17.00
CA LYS A 36 10.27 0.94 -16.68
C LYS A 36 11.05 1.48 -15.48
N ASN A 37 11.50 2.73 -15.60
CA ASN A 37 12.07 3.53 -14.52
C ASN A 37 11.01 4.50 -14.01
N ILE A 38 10.51 4.28 -12.79
CA ILE A 38 9.52 5.17 -12.16
C ILE A 38 10.25 6.04 -11.14
N VAL A 39 10.15 7.36 -11.31
CA VAL A 39 10.70 8.36 -10.38
C VAL A 39 9.54 8.95 -9.59
N VAL A 40 9.64 8.91 -8.26
CA VAL A 40 8.64 9.41 -7.32
C VAL A 40 9.22 10.54 -6.47
N ASN A 41 8.35 11.42 -5.97
CA ASN A 41 8.72 12.57 -5.13
C ASN A 41 9.82 13.47 -5.74
N ALA A 42 9.88 13.56 -7.08
CA ALA A 42 10.82 14.46 -7.73
C ALA A 42 10.47 15.92 -7.41
N PRO A 43 11.47 16.81 -7.29
CA PRO A 43 11.26 18.24 -7.20
C PRO A 43 10.40 18.78 -8.35
N PHE A 44 9.62 19.84 -8.08
CA PHE A 44 8.66 20.39 -9.06
C PHE A 44 9.29 20.70 -10.43
N TRP A 45 10.54 21.21 -10.44
CA TRP A 45 11.26 21.55 -11.66
C TRP A 45 11.50 20.36 -12.59
N PHE A 46 11.53 19.11 -12.11
CA PHE A 46 11.64 17.94 -12.98
C PHE A 46 10.39 17.76 -13.87
N TYR A 47 9.20 18.01 -13.34
CA TYR A 47 7.95 17.86 -14.11
C TYR A 47 7.79 18.95 -15.18
N THR A 48 8.30 20.16 -14.93
CA THR A 48 8.32 21.25 -15.92
C THR A 48 9.46 21.08 -16.92
N SER A 49 10.57 20.46 -16.51
CA SER A 49 11.72 20.19 -17.36
C SER A 49 11.49 19.08 -18.40
N GLN A 50 10.43 18.26 -18.32
CA GLN A 50 10.10 17.30 -19.39
C GLN A 50 9.92 17.99 -20.75
N VAL A 51 9.45 19.23 -20.77
CA VAL A 51 9.32 20.03 -21.99
C VAL A 51 10.71 20.49 -22.50
N LEU A 52 11.62 20.85 -21.58
CA LEU A 52 12.97 21.35 -21.91
C LEU A 52 13.98 20.23 -22.24
N PHE A 53 13.97 19.12 -21.49
CA PHE A 53 14.80 17.92 -21.74
C PHE A 53 14.29 17.04 -22.88
N SER A 54 13.11 17.33 -23.44
CA SER A 54 12.59 16.61 -24.60
C SER A 54 13.52 16.69 -25.81
N ARG A 55 14.35 17.73 -25.90
CA ARG A 55 15.36 17.92 -26.94
C ARG A 55 16.65 17.12 -26.71
N PHE A 56 16.94 16.71 -25.47
CA PHE A 56 18.19 16.05 -25.07
C PHE A 56 18.06 14.54 -24.79
N MET A 57 16.84 14.00 -24.69
CA MET A 57 16.59 12.57 -24.51
C MET A 57 16.12 11.94 -25.82
N SER A 58 16.78 10.86 -26.26
CA SER A 58 16.32 10.06 -27.40
C SER A 58 14.89 9.57 -27.17
N GLN A 59 14.10 9.48 -28.25
CA GLN A 59 12.69 9.04 -28.20
C GLN A 59 12.54 7.67 -27.50
N ARG A 60 13.56 6.79 -27.65
CA ARG A 60 13.68 5.48 -27.00
C ARG A 60 13.73 5.57 -25.47
N ASN A 61 14.47 6.55 -24.93
CA ASN A 61 14.61 6.74 -23.48
C ASN A 61 13.37 7.39 -22.85
N LYS A 62 12.66 8.28 -23.55
CA LYS A 62 11.42 8.89 -23.04
C LYS A 62 10.35 7.84 -22.69
N SER A 63 10.25 6.77 -23.47
CA SER A 63 9.29 5.69 -23.21
C SER A 63 9.62 4.89 -21.94
N LYS A 64 10.88 4.88 -21.49
CA LYS A 64 11.34 4.07 -20.34
C LYS A 64 11.24 4.78 -19.00
N PHE A 65 10.99 6.10 -18.96
CA PHE A 65 10.89 6.87 -17.71
C PHE A 65 9.47 7.38 -17.46
N ILE A 66 8.98 7.16 -16.24
CA ILE A 66 7.71 7.69 -15.76
C ILE A 66 8.00 8.56 -14.54
N PHE A 67 7.68 9.84 -14.65
CA PHE A 67 7.78 10.79 -13.54
C PHE A 67 6.40 10.89 -12.88
N ALA A 68 6.27 10.29 -11.71
CA ALA A 68 5.02 10.25 -10.97
C ALA A 68 4.89 11.50 -10.10
N ARG A 69 3.87 12.33 -10.39
CA ARG A 69 3.49 13.44 -9.49
C ARG A 69 3.11 12.87 -8.12
N PRO A 70 3.37 13.56 -6.99
CA PRO A 70 3.08 13.07 -5.64
C PRO A 70 1.67 12.48 -5.49
N GLN A 71 0.64 13.18 -6.01
CA GLN A 71 -0.76 12.75 -5.97
C GLN A 71 -1.08 11.49 -6.79
N ARG A 72 -0.21 11.07 -7.70
CA ARG A 72 -0.39 9.94 -8.62
C ARG A 72 0.64 8.83 -8.42
N VAL A 73 1.47 8.90 -7.38
CA VAL A 73 2.52 7.89 -7.12
C VAL A 73 1.91 6.50 -6.95
N THR A 74 1.04 6.32 -5.95
CA THR A 74 0.38 5.04 -5.65
C THR A 74 -0.33 4.42 -6.86
N PRO A 75 -1.24 5.13 -7.57
CA PRO A 75 -1.94 4.54 -8.71
C PRO A 75 -1.03 4.26 -9.92
N ILE A 76 0.13 4.92 -10.03
CA ILE A 76 1.13 4.58 -11.07
C ILE A 76 1.89 3.33 -10.68
N LEU A 77 2.35 3.23 -9.43
CA LEU A 77 3.13 2.08 -8.95
C LEU A 77 2.31 0.78 -9.01
N LEU A 78 1.04 0.82 -8.59
CA LEU A 78 0.12 -0.31 -8.64
C LEU A 78 -0.19 -0.84 -10.06
N LYS A 79 0.17 -0.11 -11.13
CA LYS A 79 0.06 -0.62 -12.51
C LYS A 79 1.19 -1.57 -12.88
N PHE A 80 2.32 -1.47 -12.18
CA PHE A 80 3.55 -2.20 -12.51
C PHE A 80 4.01 -3.12 -11.39
N ILE A 81 3.56 -2.88 -10.16
CA ILE A 81 3.95 -3.62 -8.96
C ILE A 81 2.67 -4.08 -8.27
N ALA A 82 2.58 -5.37 -7.98
CA ALA A 82 1.47 -5.94 -7.23
C ALA A 82 1.41 -5.36 -5.80
N PRO A 83 0.21 -5.24 -5.20
CA PRO A 83 0.04 -4.63 -3.88
C PRO A 83 0.82 -5.36 -2.77
N GLU A 84 1.00 -6.69 -2.85
CA GLU A 84 1.82 -7.45 -1.89
C GLU A 84 3.32 -7.10 -1.92
N HIS A 85 3.82 -6.62 -3.06
CA HIS A 85 5.25 -6.31 -3.27
C HIS A 85 5.56 -4.83 -3.08
N LEU A 86 4.52 -3.99 -3.11
CA LEU A 86 4.62 -2.55 -2.98
C LEU A 86 4.71 -2.15 -1.49
N PRO A 87 5.70 -1.31 -1.07
CA PRO A 87 5.79 -0.84 0.30
C PRO A 87 4.55 -0.07 0.78
N ALA A 88 4.22 -0.23 2.05
CA ALA A 88 3.09 0.44 2.72
C ALA A 88 3.13 1.97 2.56
N GLU A 89 4.32 2.57 2.64
CA GLU A 89 4.56 4.01 2.47
C GLU A 89 4.10 4.56 1.11
N TYR A 90 4.05 3.72 0.08
CA TYR A 90 3.58 4.11 -1.25
C TYR A 90 2.17 3.61 -1.55
N GLY A 91 1.44 3.11 -0.56
CA GLY A 91 0.07 2.59 -0.68
C GLY A 91 -0.01 1.13 -1.14
N GLY A 92 1.01 0.33 -0.83
CA GLY A 92 0.98 -1.13 -0.92
C GLY A 92 0.79 -1.79 0.44
N LEU A 93 1.05 -3.10 0.54
CA LEU A 93 0.88 -3.86 1.79
C LEU A 93 2.21 -4.38 2.36
N ARG A 94 3.32 -4.26 1.61
CA ARG A 94 4.62 -4.75 2.07
C ARG A 94 5.15 -3.91 3.22
N ARG A 95 5.55 -4.56 4.30
CA ARG A 95 6.31 -3.96 5.41
C ARG A 95 7.74 -4.52 5.44
N ASN A 96 8.66 -3.77 6.02
CA ASN A 96 10.05 -4.21 6.18
C ASN A 96 10.12 -5.23 7.33
N ASN A 97 10.85 -6.33 7.15
CA ASN A 97 11.01 -7.42 8.12
C ASN A 97 9.67 -7.98 8.65
N ASP A 98 8.69 -8.15 7.76
CA ASP A 98 7.37 -8.67 8.10
C ASP A 98 7.41 -10.18 8.40
N GLN A 99 7.03 -10.57 9.61
CA GLN A 99 6.87 -11.97 10.02
C GLN A 99 5.42 -12.44 9.92
N ASP A 100 4.47 -11.52 9.78
CA ASP A 100 3.05 -11.84 9.81
C ASP A 100 2.56 -12.27 8.44
N PHE A 101 3.01 -11.54 7.43
CA PHE A 101 2.67 -11.75 6.04
C PHE A 101 3.89 -11.80 5.14
N THR A 102 3.76 -12.62 4.11
CA THR A 102 4.68 -12.87 3.02
C THR A 102 4.08 -12.35 1.70
N PRO A 103 4.88 -12.15 0.65
CA PRO A 103 4.34 -11.79 -0.67
C PRO A 103 3.43 -12.87 -1.28
N ASP A 104 3.54 -14.12 -0.83
CA ASP A 104 2.71 -15.22 -1.31
C ASP A 104 1.30 -15.21 -0.71
N ASP A 105 1.07 -14.45 0.37
CA ASP A 105 -0.26 -14.31 0.97
C ASP A 105 -1.20 -13.55 0.03
N LYS A 106 -2.34 -14.17 -0.29
CA LYS A 106 -3.30 -13.68 -1.27
C LYS A 106 -3.87 -12.30 -0.87
N VAL A 107 -3.65 -11.31 -1.74
CA VAL A 107 -4.26 -9.98 -1.63
C VAL A 107 -5.55 -9.91 -2.45
N LEU A 108 -6.59 -9.34 -1.87
CA LEU A 108 -7.90 -9.13 -2.49
C LEU A 108 -8.10 -7.65 -2.83
N GLU A 109 -8.65 -7.37 -4.02
CA GLU A 109 -9.05 -6.02 -4.44
C GLU A 109 -10.54 -5.80 -4.17
N HIS A 110 -10.87 -4.67 -3.53
CA HIS A 110 -12.24 -4.19 -3.38
C HIS A 110 -12.39 -2.78 -3.98
N LYS A 111 -13.50 -2.55 -4.70
CA LYS A 111 -13.79 -1.25 -5.34
C LYS A 111 -14.82 -0.48 -4.52
N VAL A 112 -14.40 0.64 -3.96
CA VAL A 112 -15.25 1.53 -3.17
C VAL A 112 -15.86 2.57 -4.10
N ARG A 113 -17.20 2.64 -4.15
CA ARG A 113 -17.91 3.61 -4.99
C ARG A 113 -17.74 5.03 -4.43
N ALA A 114 -18.00 6.04 -5.28
CA ALA A 114 -18.01 7.43 -4.86
C ALA A 114 -19.21 7.71 -3.95
N ASN A 115 -19.06 8.59 -2.94
CA ASN A 115 -20.11 8.94 -1.97
C ASN A 115 -20.86 7.71 -1.44
N SER A 116 -20.11 6.73 -0.94
CA SER A 116 -20.70 5.47 -0.48
C SER A 116 -19.94 4.87 0.68
N VAL A 117 -20.66 4.07 1.46
CA VAL A 117 -20.12 3.19 2.48
C VAL A 117 -20.01 1.79 1.90
N SER A 118 -18.82 1.19 1.97
CA SER A 118 -18.54 -0.18 1.57
C SER A 118 -18.21 -1.01 2.81
N ARG A 119 -18.66 -2.25 2.84
CA ARG A 119 -18.46 -3.18 3.96
C ARG A 119 -17.79 -4.44 3.46
N ILE A 120 -16.79 -4.91 4.19
CA ILE A 120 -16.06 -6.14 3.90
C ILE A 120 -16.11 -6.98 5.17
N GLU A 121 -16.46 -8.25 5.01
CA GLU A 121 -16.58 -9.19 6.11
C GLU A 121 -15.45 -10.21 6.03
N LEU A 122 -14.78 -10.43 7.14
CA LEU A 122 -13.80 -11.50 7.32
C LEU A 122 -14.40 -12.48 8.34
N PRO A 123 -15.02 -13.58 7.87
CA PRO A 123 -15.64 -14.56 8.76
C PRO A 123 -14.56 -15.34 9.52
N VAL A 124 -14.82 -15.63 10.80
CA VAL A 124 -13.97 -16.47 11.64
C VAL A 124 -14.83 -17.43 12.44
N HIS A 125 -14.73 -18.72 12.12
CA HIS A 125 -15.53 -19.77 12.76
C HIS A 125 -14.80 -20.49 13.89
N GLU A 126 -13.46 -20.46 13.86
CA GLU A 126 -12.61 -21.14 14.83
C GLU A 126 -12.34 -20.22 16.03
N THR A 127 -12.45 -20.77 17.23
CA THR A 127 -12.09 -20.07 18.48
C THR A 127 -10.65 -20.41 18.88
N GLY A 128 -10.03 -19.56 19.69
CA GLY A 128 -8.63 -19.76 20.09
C GLY A 128 -7.62 -19.36 19.01
N VAL A 129 -8.05 -18.56 18.03
CA VAL A 129 -7.19 -18.03 16.96
C VAL A 129 -7.10 -16.51 17.07
N THR A 130 -5.97 -15.94 16.67
CA THR A 130 -5.87 -14.52 16.38
C THR A 130 -6.00 -14.33 14.87
N ILE A 131 -7.00 -13.59 14.44
CA ILE A 131 -7.10 -13.10 13.07
C ILE A 131 -6.29 -11.81 12.94
N MET A 132 -5.50 -11.72 11.88
CA MET A 132 -4.72 -10.55 11.50
C MET A 132 -5.11 -10.10 10.11
N TRP A 133 -5.20 -8.80 9.88
CA TRP A 133 -5.47 -8.24 8.56
C TRP A 133 -4.64 -7.01 8.26
N ASP A 134 -4.33 -6.85 6.97
CA ASP A 134 -3.75 -5.63 6.42
C ASP A 134 -4.71 -5.00 5.43
N ILE A 135 -4.79 -3.67 5.46
CA ILE A 135 -5.61 -2.87 4.56
C ILE A 135 -4.80 -1.70 4.01
N THR A 136 -5.04 -1.36 2.75
CA THR A 136 -4.60 -0.10 2.17
C THR A 136 -5.66 0.45 1.20
N VAL A 137 -5.87 1.76 1.22
CA VAL A 137 -6.84 2.44 0.35
C VAL A 137 -6.11 3.42 -0.57
N VAL A 138 -6.24 3.20 -1.88
CA VAL A 138 -5.56 3.99 -2.89
C VAL A 138 -6.06 5.42 -2.88
N GLY A 139 -5.13 6.35 -2.67
CA GLY A 139 -5.41 7.78 -2.63
C GLY A 139 -5.92 8.27 -1.28
N TRP A 140 -5.93 7.42 -0.24
CA TRP A 140 -6.23 7.76 1.16
C TRP A 140 -7.55 8.51 1.31
N ASP A 141 -7.76 9.26 2.40
CA ASP A 141 -8.93 10.15 2.54
C ASP A 141 -10.26 9.40 2.50
N VAL A 142 -10.40 8.47 3.46
CA VAL A 142 -11.61 7.70 3.74
C VAL A 142 -11.78 7.58 5.26
N SER A 143 -13.04 7.49 5.71
CA SER A 143 -13.35 7.11 7.08
C SER A 143 -13.34 5.59 7.18
N TYR A 144 -12.73 5.06 8.24
CA TYR A 144 -12.53 3.64 8.43
C TYR A 144 -12.91 3.19 9.83
N LYS A 145 -13.67 2.10 9.87
CA LYS A 145 -14.17 1.50 11.10
C LYS A 145 -14.01 -0.02 11.03
N GLU A 146 -13.58 -0.59 12.14
CA GLU A 146 -13.37 -2.01 12.34
C GLU A 146 -14.19 -2.48 13.55
N GLU A 147 -15.00 -3.51 13.35
CA GLU A 147 -15.83 -4.08 14.41
C GLU A 147 -15.72 -5.60 14.38
N PHE A 148 -15.72 -6.24 15.54
CA PHE A 148 -16.00 -7.67 15.64
C PHE A 148 -17.48 -7.86 15.99
N ILE A 149 -18.17 -8.65 15.18
CA ILE A 149 -19.58 -8.99 15.35
C ILE A 149 -19.63 -10.50 15.64
N PRO A 150 -19.91 -10.90 16.90
CA PRO A 150 -20.17 -12.30 17.25
C PRO A 150 -21.36 -12.86 16.49
N ASP A 151 -21.37 -14.17 16.22
CA ASP A 151 -22.53 -14.87 15.64
C ASP A 151 -23.63 -15.10 16.69
N ASP A 152 -23.27 -15.12 17.98
CA ASP A 152 -24.21 -15.25 19.09
C ASP A 152 -24.99 -13.96 19.34
N GLU A 153 -26.33 -14.04 19.29
CA GLU A 153 -27.23 -12.88 19.48
C GLU A 153 -27.13 -12.25 20.88
N GLY A 154 -26.66 -13.02 21.88
CA GLY A 154 -26.46 -12.54 23.25
C GLY A 154 -25.19 -11.73 23.46
N SER A 155 -24.28 -11.75 22.49
CA SER A 155 -22.93 -11.20 22.62
C SER A 155 -22.79 -9.81 21.98
N TYR A 156 -21.96 -8.96 22.59
CA TYR A 156 -21.85 -7.56 22.17
C TYR A 156 -20.90 -7.38 20.98
N THR A 157 -21.26 -6.47 20.08
CA THR A 157 -20.33 -6.00 19.05
C THR A 157 -19.16 -5.25 19.68
N VAL A 158 -17.93 -5.64 19.34
CA VAL A 158 -16.71 -5.03 19.86
C VAL A 158 -16.15 -4.06 18.82
N LEU A 159 -16.06 -2.77 19.19
CA LEU A 159 -15.39 -1.77 18.35
C LEU A 159 -13.87 -1.92 18.49
N LEU A 160 -13.20 -2.24 17.38
CA LEU A 160 -11.75 -2.45 17.36
C LEU A 160 -11.01 -1.17 16.99
N GLN A 161 -11.52 -0.45 15.98
CA GLN A 161 -10.96 0.82 15.54
C GLN A 161 -12.04 1.69 14.92
N ASN A 162 -11.96 3.01 15.15
CA ASN A 162 -12.77 4.00 14.46
C ASN A 162 -11.93 5.25 14.21
N GLN A 163 -11.33 5.33 13.03
CA GLN A 163 -10.38 6.39 12.69
C GLN A 163 -10.46 6.76 11.21
N ASN A 164 -10.15 8.01 10.90
CA ASN A 164 -9.92 8.42 9.51
C ASN A 164 -8.57 7.87 9.05
N ILE A 165 -8.51 7.15 7.93
CA ILE A 165 -7.22 6.66 7.40
C ILE A 165 -6.52 7.83 6.71
N VAL A 166 -5.43 8.29 7.33
CA VAL A 166 -4.57 9.35 6.81
C VAL A 166 -3.21 8.77 6.44
N GLY A 167 -3.08 8.32 5.18
CA GLY A 167 -1.79 8.28 4.50
C GLY A 167 -0.97 6.98 4.55
N GLU A 168 -1.32 5.98 5.37
CA GLU A 168 -0.56 4.71 5.45
C GLU A 168 -1.41 3.46 5.67
N SER A 169 -0.86 2.31 5.25
CA SER A 169 -1.54 1.02 5.29
C SER A 169 -1.62 0.51 6.73
N THR A 170 -2.83 0.18 7.19
CA THR A 170 -3.09 -0.23 8.58
C THR A 170 -2.97 -1.75 8.72
N ARG A 171 -2.43 -2.20 9.86
CA ARG A 171 -2.48 -3.60 10.33
C ARG A 171 -3.21 -3.62 11.64
N ASN A 172 -4.14 -4.55 11.78
CA ASN A 172 -4.73 -4.85 13.07
C ASN A 172 -4.90 -6.36 13.25
N SER A 173 -5.13 -6.76 14.49
CA SER A 173 -5.31 -8.15 14.88
C SER A 173 -6.27 -8.25 16.05
N PHE A 174 -7.06 -9.32 16.09
CA PHE A 174 -8.01 -9.56 17.16
C PHE A 174 -8.03 -11.04 17.53
N TYR A 175 -8.07 -11.32 18.83
CA TYR A 175 -8.19 -12.67 19.36
C TYR A 175 -9.67 -13.09 19.39
N ILE A 176 -9.94 -14.26 18.84
CA ILE A 176 -11.29 -14.79 18.63
C ILE A 176 -11.59 -15.80 19.73
N ASN A 177 -12.38 -15.37 20.71
CA ASN A 177 -12.89 -16.20 21.79
C ASN A 177 -14.17 -16.95 21.40
N GLU A 178 -14.94 -16.41 20.46
CA GLU A 178 -16.21 -16.96 19.97
C GLU A 178 -16.33 -16.76 18.45
N PRO A 179 -17.10 -17.62 17.75
CA PRO A 179 -17.32 -17.46 16.30
C PRO A 179 -17.99 -16.13 15.95
N GLY A 180 -17.63 -15.57 14.82
CA GLY A 180 -18.18 -14.31 14.34
C GLY A 180 -17.51 -13.82 13.08
N ARG A 181 -17.50 -12.49 12.89
CA ARG A 181 -16.86 -11.84 11.75
C ARG A 181 -16.26 -10.50 12.11
N ILE A 182 -15.13 -10.18 11.46
CA ILE A 182 -14.59 -8.83 11.46
C ILE A 182 -15.27 -8.05 10.33
N LEU A 183 -15.99 -6.99 10.69
CA LEU A 183 -16.63 -6.05 9.78
C LEU A 183 -15.74 -4.84 9.58
N LEU A 184 -15.22 -4.69 8.36
CA LEU A 184 -14.47 -3.53 7.92
C LEU A 184 -15.42 -2.59 7.16
N THR A 185 -15.65 -1.41 7.70
CA THR A 185 -16.50 -0.38 7.09
C THR A 185 -15.63 0.76 6.58
N ILE A 186 -15.74 1.04 5.27
CA ILE A 186 -14.99 2.09 4.57
C ILE A 186 -16.00 3.07 4.00
N GLU A 187 -15.94 4.31 4.46
CA GLU A 187 -16.75 5.41 3.94
C GLU A 187 -15.91 6.31 3.03
N ASN A 188 -16.33 6.41 1.77
CA ASN A 188 -15.74 7.28 0.78
C ASN A 188 -16.65 8.48 0.52
N GLY A 189 -16.38 9.60 1.19
CA GLY A 189 -17.03 10.89 0.95
C GLY A 189 -16.53 11.63 -0.29
N ASN A 190 -15.64 11.02 -1.10
CA ASN A 190 -15.14 11.62 -2.32
C ASN A 190 -16.01 11.26 -3.53
N PHE A 191 -16.11 12.18 -4.50
CA PHE A 191 -16.79 11.98 -5.78
C PHE A 191 -16.09 10.98 -6.72
N LYS A 192 -14.85 10.59 -6.43
CA LYS A 192 -14.12 9.58 -7.19
C LYS A 192 -14.20 8.22 -6.52
N ARG A 193 -14.33 7.18 -7.34
CA ARG A 193 -14.21 5.78 -6.91
C ARG A 193 -12.78 5.53 -6.41
N LYS A 194 -12.65 4.70 -5.38
CA LYS A 194 -11.36 4.30 -4.81
C LYS A 194 -11.20 2.78 -4.92
N LYS A 195 -9.94 2.34 -4.87
CA LYS A 195 -9.59 0.92 -4.76
C LYS A 195 -9.03 0.68 -3.37
N MET A 196 -9.39 -0.44 -2.79
CA MET A 196 -8.85 -0.96 -1.54
C MET A 196 -8.21 -2.30 -1.82
N TYR A 197 -7.08 -2.57 -1.17
CA TYR A 197 -6.49 -3.89 -1.13
C TYR A 197 -6.42 -4.36 0.31
N TYR A 198 -6.72 -5.63 0.52
CA TYR A 198 -6.65 -6.23 1.84
C TYR A 198 -6.20 -7.68 1.77
N ARG A 199 -5.63 -8.14 2.88
CA ARG A 199 -5.29 -9.56 3.11
C ARG A 199 -5.56 -9.88 4.56
N SER A 200 -5.88 -11.14 4.84
CA SER A 200 -6.11 -11.61 6.19
C SER A 200 -5.54 -13.00 6.37
N LYS A 201 -5.19 -13.32 7.61
CA LYS A 201 -4.64 -14.62 8.01
C LYS A 201 -5.06 -14.92 9.44
N THR A 202 -5.34 -16.18 9.71
CA THR A 202 -5.57 -16.68 11.06
C THR A 202 -4.33 -17.41 11.56
N ARG A 203 -4.06 -17.29 12.85
CA ARG A 203 -3.01 -18.03 13.54
C ARG A 203 -3.59 -18.59 14.83
N VAL A 204 -3.28 -19.85 15.12
CA VAL A 204 -3.63 -20.44 16.42
C VAL A 204 -2.87 -19.68 17.50
N THR A 205 -3.60 -19.22 18.51
CA THR A 205 -3.02 -18.45 19.62
C THR A 205 -3.34 -19.18 20.90
N VAL A 206 -2.31 -19.70 21.56
CA VAL A 206 -2.45 -20.24 22.91
C VAL A 206 -2.39 -19.05 23.87
N PRO A 207 -3.48 -18.70 24.57
CA PRO A 207 -3.46 -17.60 25.51
C PRO A 207 -2.49 -17.92 26.66
N MET A 208 -1.63 -16.96 27.00
CA MET A 208 -0.63 -17.12 28.07
C MET A 208 -1.23 -17.52 29.43
N PHE A 209 -2.49 -17.19 29.71
CA PHE A 209 -3.15 -17.59 30.96
C PHE A 209 -3.38 -19.10 31.09
N ILE A 210 -3.41 -19.86 29.97
CA ILE A 210 -3.48 -21.33 29.99
C ILE A 210 -2.11 -21.94 30.35
N LEU A 211 -1.01 -21.23 30.08
CA LEU A 211 0.34 -21.69 30.39
C LEU A 211 0.78 -21.38 31.83
N LEU A 212 -0.01 -20.58 32.55
CA LEU A 212 0.25 -20.14 33.92
C LEU A 212 -0.61 -20.87 34.97
N SER A 213 -1.46 -21.81 34.55
CA SER A 213 -2.29 -22.68 35.40
C SER A 213 -1.70 -24.09 35.50
#